data_AF-A0A1I3G8M5-F1
#
_entry.id   AF-A0A1I3G8M5-F1
#
_cell.length_a   1.000
_cell.length_b   1.000
_cell.length_c   1.000
_cell.angle_alpha   90.00
_cell.angle_beta   90.00
_cell.angle_gamma   90.00
#
_symmetry.space_group_name_H-M   'P 1'
#
loop_
_entity.id
_entity.type
_entity.pdbx_description
1 polymer ?
#
loop_
_entity_poly.entity_id
_entity_poly.type
_entity_poly.pdbx_seq_one_letter_code
_entity_poly.pdbx_strand_id
1 'polypeptide(L)'
;MEFNINPDSIVNFPSNEAAKLQQLFDVYDRHKAQNETKEEYYEGKVTLNQVNIGIALPDGLKNLRIGCEWATKTVDVLAARSMFDGFVSVKGTENKTLDAISKENKLVTMYKAACKDELKFGCTFVTLSADKKIKCKIKFHSPQTAAALWNGEKDRIDCGFAIIDTVPDESKQGEYKPSHINYYTDEAIWEIIREDGVWVAHEYKHKMGCPLMEALVWNKTTAKPFGRSRIKSTVRSLVDGHIRTVANATIGLEFATSPQKYLLGITDEQYDAMIDNKFKTYVGSLLTATMNPDSDKQPQFGQLTQGSLQPHIDMMRMLATQFAAETGLSVTDTGVINDANPTSSDAILAQSKTLVSLAEELNSGNGDALEHIARMALAIAENKSLDELDETADVIAHFKNPAMPNVASTADAAIKLASARSNFADTDVFLEMVGFSPADIARIKAQEQRARGLALIEDIDADIN
;
A
#
# COMPACT_ATOMS: atom_id res chain seq x y z
N MET A 1 -7.72 -9.61 -17.35
CA MET A 1 -8.87 -8.89 -17.95
C MET A 1 -8.43 -8.22 -19.25
N GLU A 2 -8.88 -8.69 -20.40
CA GLU A 2 -8.61 -8.04 -21.70
C GLU A 2 -9.80 -7.15 -22.08
N PHE A 3 -9.52 -5.90 -22.49
CA PHE A 3 -10.52 -5.01 -23.05
C PHE A 3 -10.72 -5.33 -24.53
N ASN A 4 -11.78 -6.06 -24.86
CA ASN A 4 -12.14 -6.33 -26.24
C ASN A 4 -13.35 -5.49 -26.64
N ILE A 5 -13.27 -4.18 -26.39
CA ILE A 5 -14.29 -3.19 -26.70
C ILE A 5 -13.72 -2.28 -27.77
N ASN A 6 -14.37 -2.20 -28.93
CA ASN A 6 -14.05 -1.20 -29.92
C ASN A 6 -14.90 0.06 -29.62
N PRO A 7 -14.30 1.20 -29.23
CA PRO A 7 -15.03 2.44 -28.94
C PRO A 7 -15.95 2.90 -30.07
N ASP A 8 -15.58 2.66 -31.34
CA ASP A 8 -16.40 3.04 -32.50
C ASP A 8 -17.67 2.20 -32.67
N SER A 9 -17.73 1.04 -32.00
CA SER A 9 -18.89 0.15 -32.03
C SER A 9 -19.90 0.41 -30.91
N ILE A 10 -19.61 1.36 -30.01
CA ILE A 10 -20.48 1.69 -28.88
C ILE A 10 -21.67 2.52 -29.40
N VAL A 11 -22.87 2.02 -29.14
CA VAL A 11 -24.11 2.69 -29.54
C VAL A 11 -24.29 3.97 -28.72
N ASN A 12 -24.67 5.07 -29.39
CA ASN A 12 -24.86 6.40 -28.79
C ASN A 12 -23.61 7.06 -28.22
N PHE A 13 -22.40 6.56 -28.54
CA PHE A 13 -21.15 7.20 -28.12
C PHE A 13 -20.62 8.13 -29.23
N PRO A 14 -20.17 9.35 -28.90
CA PRO A 14 -19.78 10.31 -29.91
C PRO A 14 -18.37 10.02 -30.45
N SER A 15 -18.21 10.08 -31.78
CA SER A 15 -16.98 9.65 -32.47
C SER A 15 -15.74 10.48 -32.12
N ASN A 16 -15.90 11.73 -31.67
CA ASN A 16 -14.79 12.57 -31.19
C ASN A 16 -14.21 12.06 -29.86
N GLU A 17 -15.03 11.43 -29.02
CA GLU A 17 -14.59 10.85 -27.74
C GLU A 17 -14.08 9.41 -27.90
N ALA A 18 -14.50 8.69 -28.95
CA ALA A 18 -14.05 7.32 -29.26
C ALA A 18 -12.52 7.20 -29.33
N ALA A 19 -11.85 8.17 -29.95
CA ALA A 19 -10.39 8.20 -30.04
C ALA A 19 -9.71 8.35 -28.67
N LYS A 20 -10.23 9.21 -27.79
CA LYS A 20 -9.71 9.40 -26.42
C LYS A 20 -9.94 8.16 -25.56
N LEU A 21 -11.11 7.54 -25.69
CA LEU A 21 -11.43 6.30 -25.00
C LEU A 21 -10.51 5.14 -25.44
N GLN A 22 -10.21 5.03 -26.74
CA GLN A 22 -9.24 4.05 -27.22
C GLN A 22 -7.85 4.29 -26.63
N GLN A 23 -7.39 5.55 -26.61
CA GLN A 23 -6.09 5.91 -26.02
C GLN A 23 -6.04 5.54 -24.53
N LEU A 24 -7.14 5.69 -23.79
CA LEU A 24 -7.24 5.26 -22.40
C LEU A 24 -7.12 3.74 -22.23
N PHE A 25 -7.76 2.95 -23.10
CA PHE A 25 -7.60 1.49 -23.10
C PHE A 25 -6.15 1.09 -23.40
N ASP A 26 -5.50 1.74 -24.36
CA ASP A 26 -4.09 1.49 -24.67
C ASP A 26 -3.17 1.82 -23.48
N VAL A 27 -3.47 2.87 -22.72
CA VAL A 27 -2.74 3.22 -21.49
C VAL A 27 -2.95 2.17 -20.41
N TYR A 28 -4.19 1.73 -20.21
CA TYR A 28 -4.52 0.68 -19.26
C TYR A 28 -3.76 -0.62 -19.58
N ASP A 29 -3.84 -1.09 -20.83
CA ASP A 29 -3.19 -2.33 -21.26
C ASP A 29 -1.67 -2.26 -21.19
N ARG A 30 -1.08 -1.09 -21.52
CA ARG A 30 0.37 -0.85 -21.40
C ARG A 30 0.87 -1.02 -19.96
N HIS A 31 0.10 -0.59 -18.96
CA HIS A 31 0.51 -0.61 -17.56
C HIS A 31 0.03 -1.86 -16.79
N LYS A 32 -0.93 -2.61 -17.35
CA LYS A 32 -1.52 -3.80 -16.74
C LYS A 32 -0.48 -4.81 -16.25
N ALA A 33 0.41 -5.28 -17.13
CA ALA A 33 1.42 -6.28 -16.77
C ALA A 33 2.39 -5.79 -15.67
N GLN A 34 2.74 -4.49 -15.70
CA GLN A 34 3.58 -3.89 -14.67
C GLN A 34 2.85 -3.76 -13.33
N ASN A 35 1.56 -3.46 -13.34
CA ASN A 35 0.74 -3.39 -12.14
C ASN A 35 0.50 -4.78 -11.56
N GLU A 36 0.21 -5.79 -12.38
CA GLU A 36 0.15 -7.20 -11.95
C GLU A 36 1.46 -7.64 -11.30
N THR A 37 2.60 -7.30 -11.91
CA THR A 37 3.91 -7.58 -11.30
C THR A 37 4.04 -6.91 -9.92
N LYS A 38 3.69 -5.63 -9.77
CA LYS A 38 3.77 -4.94 -8.46
C LYS A 38 2.87 -5.61 -7.42
N GLU A 39 1.70 -6.07 -7.82
CA GLU A 39 0.77 -6.80 -6.95
C GLU A 39 1.37 -8.16 -6.52
N GLU A 40 2.01 -8.91 -7.41
CA GLU A 40 2.71 -10.15 -7.05
C GLU A 40 3.80 -9.94 -6.01
N TYR A 41 4.57 -8.86 -6.14
CA TYR A 41 5.59 -8.49 -5.15
C TYR A 41 4.95 -8.06 -3.84
N TYR A 42 3.92 -7.22 -3.86
CA TYR A 42 3.20 -6.77 -2.66
C TYR A 42 2.59 -7.95 -1.88
N GLU A 43 2.08 -8.96 -2.58
CA GLU A 43 1.48 -10.16 -2.00
C GLU A 43 2.51 -11.23 -1.61
N GLY A 44 3.81 -11.00 -1.87
CA GLY A 44 4.88 -11.97 -1.59
C GLY A 44 4.75 -13.27 -2.40
N LYS A 45 4.11 -13.23 -3.56
CA LYS A 45 3.82 -14.40 -4.42
C LYS A 45 4.91 -14.70 -5.45
N VAL A 46 6.03 -13.97 -5.40
CA VAL A 46 7.19 -14.13 -6.29
C VAL A 46 7.79 -15.53 -6.13
N THR A 47 8.01 -16.20 -7.27
CA THR A 47 8.54 -17.57 -7.33
C THR A 47 10.05 -17.58 -7.53
N LEU A 48 10.70 -18.67 -7.11
CA LEU A 48 12.14 -18.83 -7.34
C LEU A 48 12.53 -18.84 -8.81
N ASN A 49 11.67 -19.34 -9.69
CA ASN A 49 11.89 -19.31 -11.13
C ASN A 49 11.98 -17.89 -11.69
N GLN A 50 11.11 -16.97 -11.23
CA GLN A 50 11.12 -15.58 -11.66
C GLN A 50 12.38 -14.84 -11.23
N VAL A 51 12.98 -15.26 -10.10
CA VAL A 51 14.18 -14.63 -9.59
C VAL A 51 15.45 -15.37 -9.97
N ASN A 52 15.47 -16.59 -10.49
CA ASN A 52 16.75 -17.28 -10.68
C ASN A 52 17.66 -16.60 -11.74
N ILE A 53 18.95 -16.42 -11.44
CA ILE A 53 19.96 -15.79 -12.33
C ILE A 53 20.64 -16.80 -13.29
N GLY A 54 20.04 -17.98 -13.47
CA GLY A 54 20.62 -19.06 -14.29
C GLY A 54 21.58 -19.99 -13.53
N ILE A 55 21.59 -19.96 -12.19
CA ILE A 55 22.24 -20.99 -11.39
C ILE A 55 21.33 -22.23 -11.44
N ALA A 56 21.89 -23.41 -11.68
CA ALA A 56 21.12 -24.65 -11.76
C ALA A 56 20.43 -24.96 -10.42
N LEU A 57 19.21 -24.47 -10.24
CA LEU A 57 18.31 -24.93 -9.17
C LEU A 57 17.81 -26.33 -9.58
N PRO A 58 17.82 -27.32 -8.66
CA PRO A 58 17.17 -28.60 -8.90
C PRO A 58 15.74 -28.39 -9.40
N ASP A 59 15.32 -29.16 -10.42
CA ASP A 59 14.04 -28.94 -11.12
C ASP A 59 12.81 -28.90 -10.18
N GLY A 60 12.86 -29.63 -9.06
CA GLY A 60 11.80 -29.65 -8.05
C GLY A 60 11.67 -28.37 -7.20
N LEU A 61 12.66 -27.48 -7.17
CA LEU A 61 12.67 -26.27 -6.34
C LEU A 61 12.27 -24.99 -7.09
N LYS A 62 12.10 -25.06 -8.41
CA LYS A 62 11.82 -23.87 -9.24
C LYS A 62 10.50 -23.17 -8.89
N ASN A 63 9.49 -23.93 -8.49
CA ASN A 63 8.15 -23.41 -8.15
C ASN A 63 7.98 -23.12 -6.65
N LEU A 64 9.02 -23.32 -5.84
CA LEU A 64 8.95 -23.01 -4.42
C LEU A 64 8.81 -21.49 -4.25
N ARG A 65 7.82 -21.10 -3.44
CA ARG A 65 7.56 -19.72 -3.05
C ARG A 65 8.22 -19.49 -1.70
N ILE A 66 9.24 -18.64 -1.68
CA ILE A 66 9.82 -18.15 -0.43
C ILE A 66 9.18 -16.80 -0.17
N GLY A 67 8.36 -16.72 0.87
CA GLY A 67 7.68 -15.49 1.24
C GLY A 67 8.67 -14.39 1.60
N CYS A 68 8.47 -13.19 1.07
CA CYS A 68 9.20 -11.98 1.46
C CYS A 68 8.21 -10.81 1.56
N GLU A 69 7.95 -10.33 2.77
CA GLU A 69 6.99 -9.25 3.04
C GLU A 69 7.60 -7.85 2.92
N TRP A 70 8.86 -7.74 2.47
CA TRP A 70 9.54 -6.44 2.36
C TRP A 70 8.77 -5.46 1.46
N ALA A 71 8.27 -5.92 0.31
CA ALA A 71 7.44 -5.12 -0.59
C ALA A 71 6.12 -4.67 0.05
N THR A 72 5.48 -5.54 0.83
CA THR A 72 4.28 -5.20 1.62
C THR A 72 4.62 -4.12 2.66
N LYS A 73 5.68 -4.33 3.43
CA LYS A 73 6.11 -3.42 4.51
C LYS A 73 6.44 -2.03 4.00
N THR A 74 7.13 -1.90 2.86
CA THR A 74 7.42 -0.55 2.30
C THR A 74 6.16 0.22 1.94
N VAL A 75 5.03 -0.44 1.68
CA VAL A 75 3.74 0.23 1.45
C VAL A 75 3.02 0.44 2.79
N ASP A 76 2.78 -0.63 3.52
CA ASP A 76 1.88 -0.63 4.67
C ASP A 76 2.38 0.22 5.84
N VAL A 77 3.69 0.23 6.09
CA VAL A 77 4.27 0.99 7.20
C VAL A 77 4.18 2.50 6.94
N LEU A 78 4.31 2.93 5.69
CA LEU A 78 4.12 4.34 5.31
C LEU A 78 2.62 4.70 5.28
N ALA A 79 1.79 3.86 4.67
CA ALA A 79 0.34 4.06 4.62
C ALA A 79 -0.26 4.20 6.03
N ALA A 80 0.21 3.40 7.00
CA ALA A 80 -0.24 3.45 8.38
C ALA A 80 0.05 4.78 9.08
N ARG A 81 1.03 5.56 8.60
CA ARG A 81 1.33 6.92 9.10
C ARG A 81 0.50 8.00 8.44
N SER A 82 -0.14 7.72 7.31
CA SER A 82 -1.07 8.62 6.65
C SER A 82 -2.48 8.45 7.20
N MET A 83 -2.74 9.12 8.32
CA MET A 83 -3.97 8.97 9.09
C MET A 83 -4.93 10.14 8.82
N PHE A 84 -5.65 10.07 7.70
CA PHE A 84 -6.74 11.01 7.41
C PHE A 84 -7.86 10.88 8.46
N ASP A 85 -8.30 11.99 9.04
CA ASP A 85 -9.29 12.02 10.13
C ASP A 85 -10.58 12.78 9.75
N GLY A 86 -10.65 13.31 8.53
CA GLY A 86 -11.81 14.04 8.03
C GLY A 86 -11.46 15.44 7.54
N PHE A 87 -12.49 16.25 7.32
CA PHE A 87 -12.34 17.62 6.86
C PHE A 87 -12.62 18.60 7.99
N VAL A 88 -11.88 19.71 8.01
CA VAL A 88 -12.08 20.81 8.96
C VAL A 88 -12.35 22.07 8.16
N SER A 89 -13.39 22.83 8.53
CA SER A 89 -13.66 24.13 7.89
C SER A 89 -12.70 25.19 8.41
N VAL A 90 -12.15 26.01 7.51
CA VAL A 90 -11.24 27.11 7.86
C VAL A 90 -11.91 28.14 8.79
N LYS A 91 -13.22 28.34 8.64
CA LYS A 91 -14.00 29.31 9.42
C LYS A 91 -14.52 28.75 10.74
N GLY A 92 -14.23 27.49 11.07
CA GLY A 92 -14.69 26.83 12.29
C GLY A 92 -16.19 26.51 12.34
N THR A 93 -16.91 26.70 11.23
CA THR A 93 -18.32 26.34 11.12
C THR A 93 -18.44 24.95 10.52
N GLU A 94 -19.07 24.01 11.21
CA GLU A 94 -19.26 22.63 10.70
C GLU A 94 -20.01 22.63 9.37
N ASN A 95 -19.40 22.04 8.33
CA ASN A 95 -20.09 21.78 7.07
C ASN A 95 -20.83 20.45 7.15
N LYS A 96 -22.04 20.50 7.74
CA LYS A 96 -22.89 19.32 7.95
C LYS A 96 -23.15 18.51 6.68
N THR A 97 -23.16 19.15 5.51
CA THR A 97 -23.34 18.47 4.23
C THR A 97 -22.12 17.62 3.89
N LEU A 98 -20.92 18.18 4.00
CA LEU A 98 -19.68 17.44 3.75
C LEU A 98 -19.47 16.30 4.75
N ASP A 99 -19.77 16.54 6.03
CA ASP A 99 -19.66 15.51 7.07
C ASP A 99 -20.60 14.33 6.79
N ALA A 100 -21.83 14.60 6.35
CA ALA A 100 -22.77 13.58 5.94
C ALA A 100 -22.26 12.78 4.73
N ILE A 101 -21.75 13.47 3.69
CA ILE A 101 -21.18 12.82 2.49
C ILE A 101 -19.98 11.95 2.87
N SER A 102 -19.07 12.47 3.69
CA SER A 102 -17.87 11.76 4.15
C SER A 102 -18.24 10.49 4.92
N LYS A 103 -19.23 10.57 5.81
CA LYS A 103 -19.70 9.44 6.62
C LYS A 103 -20.42 8.37 5.79
N GLU A 104 -21.35 8.76 4.93
CA GLU A 104 -22.10 7.82 4.08
C GLU A 104 -21.20 7.10 3.07
N ASN A 105 -20.18 7.78 2.54
CA ASN A 105 -19.17 7.15 1.67
C ASN A 105 -18.07 6.40 2.46
N LYS A 106 -18.06 6.47 3.79
CA LYS A 106 -17.01 5.91 4.66
C LYS A 106 -15.61 6.38 4.24
N LEU A 107 -15.49 7.67 3.91
CA LEU A 107 -14.32 8.24 3.23
C LEU A 107 -13.00 7.96 3.96
N VAL A 108 -12.98 8.12 5.28
CA VAL A 108 -11.80 7.82 6.14
C VAL A 108 -11.34 6.36 6.01
N THR A 109 -12.28 5.42 5.95
CA THR A 109 -11.95 4.00 5.80
C THR A 109 -11.48 3.69 4.40
N MET A 110 -12.16 4.22 3.38
CA MET A 110 -11.80 4.00 1.98
C MET A 110 -10.46 4.64 1.63
N TYR A 111 -10.12 5.79 2.21
CA TYR A 111 -8.82 6.43 2.07
C TYR A 111 -7.67 5.50 2.51
N LYS A 112 -7.83 4.75 3.60
CA LYS A 112 -6.79 3.80 4.05
C LYS A 112 -6.49 2.72 3.01
N ALA A 113 -7.51 2.24 2.30
CA ALA A 113 -7.33 1.29 1.22
C ALA A 113 -6.70 1.98 -0.01
N ALA A 114 -7.22 3.16 -0.37
CA ALA A 114 -6.74 3.94 -1.52
C ALA A 114 -5.27 4.35 -1.39
N CYS A 115 -4.85 4.79 -0.21
CA CYS A 115 -3.47 5.16 0.12
C CYS A 115 -2.50 3.99 -0.10
N LYS A 116 -2.92 2.75 0.24
CA LYS A 116 -2.12 1.56 -0.10
C LYS A 116 -1.99 1.40 -1.61
N ASP A 117 -3.08 1.50 -2.35
CA ASP A 117 -3.05 1.33 -3.81
C ASP A 117 -2.23 2.43 -4.50
N GLU A 118 -2.32 3.67 -4.03
CA GLU A 118 -1.50 4.79 -4.46
C GLU A 118 0.00 4.49 -4.28
N LEU A 119 0.40 4.03 -3.09
CA LEU A 119 1.79 3.68 -2.81
C LEU A 119 2.26 2.43 -3.59
N LYS A 120 1.36 1.46 -3.83
CA LYS A 120 1.65 0.27 -4.64
C LYS A 120 1.87 0.61 -6.10
N PHE A 121 1.00 1.41 -6.72
CA PHE A 121 0.99 1.60 -8.18
C PHE A 121 1.63 2.92 -8.63
N GLY A 122 1.57 3.95 -7.79
CA GLY A 122 2.00 5.33 -8.02
C GLY A 122 0.85 6.33 -7.94
N CYS A 123 -0.36 5.88 -8.26
CA CYS A 123 -1.58 6.66 -8.14
C CYS A 123 -2.76 5.76 -7.79
N THR A 124 -3.84 6.37 -7.31
CA THR A 124 -5.17 5.79 -7.22
C THR A 124 -6.17 6.84 -7.67
N PHE A 125 -7.26 6.41 -8.28
CA PHE A 125 -8.24 7.33 -8.86
C PHE A 125 -9.48 7.41 -7.97
N VAL A 126 -10.06 8.60 -7.89
CA VAL A 126 -11.27 8.87 -7.12
C VAL A 126 -12.31 9.41 -8.07
N THR A 127 -13.43 8.71 -8.23
CA THR A 127 -14.53 9.15 -9.08
C THR A 127 -15.69 9.65 -8.24
N LEU A 128 -16.38 10.68 -8.72
CA LEU A 128 -17.55 11.26 -8.09
C LEU A 128 -18.78 11.11 -9.00
N SER A 129 -19.94 10.87 -8.41
CA SER A 129 -21.22 10.83 -9.14
C SER A 129 -22.37 11.32 -8.27
N ALA A 130 -23.36 11.96 -8.87
CA ALA A 130 -24.58 12.36 -8.17
C ALA A 130 -25.38 11.13 -7.71
N ASP A 131 -25.90 11.15 -6.49
CA ASP A 131 -26.73 10.07 -5.93
C ASP A 131 -27.94 10.66 -5.19
N LYS A 132 -29.14 10.12 -5.40
CA LYS A 132 -30.38 10.68 -4.82
C LYS A 132 -30.45 10.57 -3.29
N LYS A 133 -29.75 9.62 -2.67
CA LYS A 133 -29.77 9.38 -1.22
C LYS A 133 -28.59 10.07 -0.53
N ILE A 134 -27.38 9.88 -1.07
CA ILE A 134 -26.13 10.36 -0.45
C ILE A 134 -25.75 11.76 -0.95
N LYS A 135 -26.47 12.30 -1.94
CA LYS A 135 -26.18 13.51 -2.71
C LYS A 135 -24.97 13.34 -3.64
N CYS A 136 -23.84 12.90 -3.10
CA CYS A 136 -22.62 12.61 -3.87
C CYS A 136 -22.01 11.28 -3.44
N LYS A 137 -21.82 10.38 -4.39
CA LYS A 137 -21.13 9.11 -4.21
C LYS A 137 -19.67 9.25 -4.63
N ILE A 138 -18.77 8.79 -3.77
CA ILE A 138 -17.31 8.83 -3.98
C ILE A 138 -16.82 7.39 -3.99
N LYS A 139 -16.07 7.02 -5.02
CA LYS A 139 -15.46 5.69 -5.16
C LYS A 139 -13.98 5.82 -5.47
N PHE A 140 -13.19 4.93 -4.87
CA PHE A 140 -11.77 4.79 -5.14
C PHE A 140 -11.54 3.61 -6.07
N HIS A 141 -10.67 3.79 -7.05
CA HIS A 141 -10.35 2.84 -8.09
C HIS A 141 -8.83 2.71 -8.20
N SER A 142 -8.31 1.51 -8.01
CA SER A 142 -6.90 1.26 -8.27
C SER A 142 -6.63 1.37 -9.78
N PRO A 143 -5.37 1.59 -10.20
CA PRO A 143 -4.99 1.56 -11.61
C PRO A 143 -5.18 0.19 -12.30
N GLN A 144 -5.64 -0.83 -11.57
CA GLN A 144 -6.09 -2.10 -12.14
C GLN A 144 -7.55 -2.05 -12.60
N THR A 145 -8.34 -1.06 -12.17
CA THR A 145 -9.75 -0.89 -12.56
C THR A 145 -10.05 0.49 -13.14
N ALA A 146 -9.06 1.38 -13.26
CA ALA A 146 -9.24 2.70 -13.86
C ALA A 146 -7.96 3.19 -14.54
N ALA A 147 -8.12 4.12 -15.48
CA ALA A 147 -7.01 4.86 -16.09
C ALA A 147 -7.44 6.29 -16.43
N ALA A 148 -6.46 7.19 -16.55
CA ALA A 148 -6.69 8.59 -16.88
C ALA A 148 -5.61 9.12 -17.84
N LEU A 149 -5.97 10.13 -18.62
CA LEU A 149 -5.04 10.95 -19.41
C LEU A 149 -4.79 12.27 -18.68
N TRP A 150 -3.54 12.73 -18.73
CA TRP A 150 -3.14 13.99 -18.10
C TRP A 150 -3.09 15.12 -19.11
N ASN A 151 -3.65 16.28 -18.75
CA ASN A 151 -3.53 17.51 -19.50
C ASN A 151 -2.45 18.40 -18.85
N GLY A 152 -1.32 18.57 -19.52
CA GLY A 152 -0.21 19.41 -19.01
C GLY A 152 -0.48 20.91 -19.02
N GLU A 153 -1.41 21.39 -19.86
CA GLU A 153 -1.78 22.81 -19.92
C GLU A 153 -2.69 23.19 -18.73
N LYS A 154 -3.62 22.30 -18.40
CA LYS A 154 -4.54 22.47 -17.26
C LYS A 154 -3.98 21.96 -15.93
N ASP A 155 -2.81 21.32 -15.94
CA ASP A 155 -2.17 20.60 -14.83
C ASP A 155 -3.13 19.68 -14.04
N ARG A 156 -4.00 18.96 -14.76
CA ARG A 156 -5.00 18.05 -14.18
C ARG A 156 -5.36 16.91 -15.14
N ILE A 157 -6.24 16.00 -14.72
CA ILE A 157 -6.80 14.96 -15.58
C ILE A 157 -7.60 15.59 -16.73
N ASP A 158 -7.38 15.14 -17.98
CA ASP A 158 -8.17 15.54 -19.16
C ASP A 158 -9.46 14.74 -19.26
N CYS A 159 -9.31 13.41 -19.19
CA CYS A 159 -10.39 12.45 -19.16
C CYS A 159 -9.89 11.14 -18.54
N GLY A 160 -10.82 10.30 -18.11
CA GLY A 160 -10.47 9.00 -17.57
C GLY A 160 -11.64 8.03 -17.63
N PHE A 161 -11.37 6.76 -17.35
CA PHE A 161 -12.41 5.76 -17.21
C PHE A 161 -12.21 4.93 -15.95
N ALA A 162 -13.31 4.37 -15.45
CA ALA A 162 -13.32 3.41 -14.37
C ALA A 162 -14.24 2.23 -14.70
N ILE A 163 -13.77 1.01 -14.43
CA ILE A 163 -14.57 -0.20 -14.46
C ILE A 163 -15.41 -0.22 -13.19
N ILE A 164 -16.73 -0.20 -13.36
CA ILE A 164 -17.70 -0.16 -12.25
C ILE A 164 -18.13 -1.55 -11.84
N ASP A 165 -18.28 -2.44 -12.82
CA ASP A 165 -18.71 -3.82 -12.60
C ASP A 165 -18.08 -4.78 -13.62
N THR A 166 -17.96 -6.04 -13.21
CA THR A 166 -17.36 -7.11 -13.99
C THR A 166 -18.17 -8.40 -13.84
N VAL A 167 -18.39 -9.10 -14.95
CA VAL A 167 -19.09 -10.39 -14.99
C VAL A 167 -18.10 -11.54 -15.24
N PRO A 168 -18.35 -12.76 -14.72
CA PRO A 168 -17.52 -13.92 -15.01
C PRO A 168 -17.46 -14.17 -16.52
N ASP A 169 -16.28 -14.50 -17.03
CA ASP A 169 -16.13 -14.93 -18.40
C ASP A 169 -16.50 -16.40 -18.54
N GLU A 170 -17.66 -16.68 -19.14
CA GLU A 170 -18.11 -18.06 -19.38
C GLU A 170 -17.16 -18.86 -20.28
N SER A 171 -16.31 -18.19 -21.08
CA SER A 171 -15.35 -18.84 -21.96
C SER A 171 -14.03 -19.22 -21.27
N LYS A 172 -13.73 -18.65 -20.09
CA LYS A 172 -12.48 -18.87 -19.37
C LYS A 172 -12.70 -18.90 -17.86
N GLN A 173 -12.51 -20.07 -17.26
CA GLN A 173 -12.71 -20.26 -15.83
C GLN A 173 -11.79 -19.34 -15.00
N GLY A 174 -12.38 -18.46 -14.20
CA GLY A 174 -11.67 -17.55 -13.29
C GLY A 174 -11.27 -16.20 -13.90
N GLU A 175 -11.56 -15.94 -15.18
CA GLU A 175 -11.44 -14.60 -15.75
C GLU A 175 -12.75 -13.83 -15.62
N TYR A 176 -12.66 -12.52 -15.42
CA TYR A 176 -13.80 -11.61 -15.39
C TYR A 176 -13.67 -10.62 -16.54
N LYS A 177 -14.79 -10.23 -17.14
CA LYS A 177 -14.91 -9.23 -18.20
C LYS A 177 -15.65 -8.00 -17.67
N PRO A 178 -15.28 -6.78 -18.07
CA PRO A 178 -16.05 -5.59 -17.75
C PRO A 178 -17.49 -5.72 -18.27
N SER A 179 -18.47 -5.36 -17.44
CA SER A 179 -19.89 -5.24 -17.82
C SER A 179 -20.37 -3.79 -17.81
N HIS A 180 -19.71 -2.92 -17.03
CA HIS A 180 -20.09 -1.53 -16.85
C HIS A 180 -18.83 -0.67 -16.67
N ILE A 181 -18.69 0.35 -17.52
CA ILE A 181 -17.57 1.30 -17.51
C ILE A 181 -18.13 2.71 -17.48
N ASN A 182 -17.56 3.56 -16.63
CA ASN A 182 -17.84 4.99 -16.66
C ASN A 182 -16.67 5.72 -17.32
N TYR A 183 -16.97 6.58 -18.29
CA TYR A 183 -16.02 7.49 -18.93
C TYR A 183 -16.32 8.93 -18.49
N TYR A 184 -15.28 9.64 -18.04
CA TYR A 184 -15.37 10.95 -17.39
C TYR A 184 -14.70 12.01 -18.26
N THR A 185 -15.45 13.05 -18.63
CA THR A 185 -14.95 14.22 -19.37
C THR A 185 -15.27 15.52 -18.63
N ASP A 186 -14.76 16.66 -19.12
CA ASP A 186 -15.03 17.99 -18.56
C ASP A 186 -16.55 18.34 -18.52
N GLU A 187 -17.35 17.76 -19.41
CA GLU A 187 -18.75 18.12 -19.65
C GLU A 187 -19.76 17.04 -19.26
N ALA A 188 -19.35 15.76 -19.26
CA ALA A 188 -20.27 14.65 -19.03
C ALA A 188 -19.60 13.41 -18.44
N ILE A 189 -20.42 12.61 -17.74
CA ILE A 189 -20.13 11.20 -17.47
C ILE A 189 -20.89 10.37 -18.51
N TRP A 190 -20.19 9.44 -19.15
CA TRP A 190 -20.78 8.45 -20.04
C TRP A 190 -20.79 7.09 -19.33
N GLU A 191 -21.97 6.59 -19.01
CA GLU A 191 -22.14 5.22 -18.50
C GLU A 191 -22.25 4.28 -19.70
N ILE A 192 -21.25 3.41 -19.87
CA ILE A 192 -21.15 2.45 -20.96
C ILE A 192 -21.45 1.06 -20.39
N ILE A 193 -22.63 0.55 -20.71
CA ILE A 193 -23.17 -0.70 -20.16
C ILE A 193 -23.28 -1.72 -21.28
N ARG A 194 -23.02 -2.98 -20.94
CA ARG A 194 -23.21 -4.10 -21.85
C ARG A 194 -24.64 -4.64 -21.73
N GLU A 195 -25.47 -4.37 -22.75
CA GLU A 195 -26.86 -4.80 -22.86
C GLU A 195 -26.99 -5.78 -24.04
N ASP A 196 -27.48 -7.00 -23.79
CA ASP A 196 -27.69 -8.04 -24.81
C ASP A 196 -26.49 -8.30 -25.74
N GLY A 197 -25.28 -8.17 -25.20
CA GLY A 197 -24.03 -8.38 -25.92
C GLY A 197 -23.49 -7.18 -26.69
N VAL A 198 -24.23 -6.06 -26.70
CA VAL A 198 -23.85 -4.79 -27.33
C VAL A 198 -23.49 -3.76 -26.25
N TRP A 199 -22.56 -2.86 -26.54
CA TRP A 199 -22.22 -1.75 -25.65
C TRP A 199 -23.09 -0.53 -25.98
N VAL A 200 -23.79 -0.01 -24.97
CA VAL A 200 -24.67 1.16 -25.08
C VAL A 200 -24.15 2.24 -24.13
N ALA A 201 -24.03 3.47 -24.64
CA ALA A 201 -23.62 4.63 -23.85
C ALA A 201 -24.82 5.50 -23.43
N HIS A 202 -24.83 5.91 -22.17
CA HIS A 202 -25.78 6.86 -21.60
C HIS A 202 -25.05 8.12 -21.14
N GLU A 203 -25.49 9.29 -21.65
CA GLU A 203 -24.87 10.57 -21.35
C GLU A 203 -25.49 11.23 -20.11
N TYR A 204 -24.64 11.62 -19.17
CA TYR A 204 -25.00 12.40 -17.98
C TYR A 204 -24.18 13.70 -17.93
N LYS A 205 -24.78 14.79 -18.43
CA LYS A 205 -24.13 16.10 -18.48
C LYS A 205 -24.00 16.73 -17.10
N HIS A 206 -22.89 17.43 -16.88
CA HIS A 206 -22.65 18.22 -15.68
C HIS A 206 -21.98 19.56 -16.02
N LYS A 207 -22.01 20.49 -15.07
CA LYS A 207 -21.44 21.83 -15.22
C LYS A 207 -20.15 22.04 -14.42
N MET A 208 -19.48 20.95 -14.02
CA MET A 208 -18.28 21.02 -13.18
C MET A 208 -17.11 21.71 -13.87
N GLY A 209 -17.00 21.60 -15.20
CA GLY A 209 -15.89 22.19 -15.96
C GLY A 209 -14.55 21.46 -15.75
N CYS A 210 -14.58 20.31 -15.09
CA CYS A 210 -13.49 19.33 -14.95
C CYS A 210 -14.08 17.92 -14.92
N PRO A 211 -13.30 16.87 -15.22
CA PRO A 211 -13.79 15.51 -15.14
C PRO A 211 -14.14 15.19 -13.69
N LEU A 212 -15.23 14.45 -13.47
CA LEU A 212 -15.62 13.96 -12.13
C LEU A 212 -14.74 12.80 -11.64
N MET A 213 -13.43 12.98 -11.81
CA MET A 213 -12.37 12.03 -11.50
C MET A 213 -11.12 12.80 -11.07
N GLU A 214 -10.57 12.46 -9.91
CA GLU A 214 -9.35 13.03 -9.34
C GLU A 214 -8.33 11.90 -9.06
N ALA A 215 -7.04 12.23 -8.89
CA ALA A 215 -6.03 11.24 -8.52
C ALA A 215 -5.33 11.58 -7.21
N LEU A 216 -5.20 10.61 -6.31
CA LEU A 216 -4.17 10.66 -5.27
C LEU A 216 -2.88 10.12 -5.89
N VAL A 217 -1.77 10.82 -5.69
CA VAL A 217 -0.52 10.57 -6.42
C VAL A 217 0.69 10.59 -5.51
N TRP A 218 1.40 9.48 -5.49
CA TRP A 218 2.64 9.35 -4.74
C TRP A 218 3.85 9.66 -5.61
N ASN A 219 4.76 10.50 -5.10
CA ASN A 219 6.02 10.84 -5.78
C ASN A 219 5.79 11.37 -7.21
N LYS A 220 4.87 12.34 -7.34
CA LYS A 220 4.61 13.09 -8.58
C LYS A 220 5.91 13.79 -9.01
N THR A 221 6.23 13.67 -10.30
CA THR A 221 7.33 14.44 -10.91
C THR A 221 6.79 15.15 -12.15
N THR A 222 7.42 16.23 -12.57
CA THR A 222 6.97 16.98 -13.77
C THR A 222 6.84 16.09 -15.02
N ALA A 223 7.69 15.05 -15.13
CA ALA A 223 7.65 14.09 -16.24
C ALA A 223 6.69 12.91 -16.01
N LYS A 224 6.22 12.68 -14.78
CA LYS A 224 5.30 11.59 -14.42
C LYS A 224 4.17 12.15 -13.53
N PRO A 225 3.09 12.67 -14.14
CA PRO A 225 2.00 13.30 -13.40
C PRO A 225 1.21 12.33 -12.51
N PHE A 226 1.17 11.04 -12.87
CA PHE A 226 0.58 9.96 -12.07
C PHE A 226 1.59 9.25 -11.15
N GLY A 227 2.71 9.91 -10.86
CA GLY A 227 3.60 9.47 -9.78
C GLY A 227 4.42 8.21 -10.07
N ARG A 228 4.93 7.62 -8.99
CA ARG A 228 5.81 6.43 -9.02
C ARG A 228 5.56 5.56 -7.81
N SER A 229 5.32 4.28 -8.05
CA SER A 229 5.23 3.24 -7.02
C SER A 229 6.40 3.27 -6.01
N ARG A 230 6.14 2.89 -4.76
CA ARG A 230 7.18 2.53 -3.76
C ARG A 230 7.89 1.22 -4.13
N ILE A 231 7.20 0.30 -4.80
CA ILE A 231 7.71 -1.00 -5.30
C ILE A 231 8.43 -0.77 -6.64
N LYS A 232 9.46 0.10 -6.62
CA LYS A 232 10.32 0.41 -7.77
C LYS A 232 11.15 -0.81 -8.18
N SER A 233 11.77 -0.76 -9.35
CA SER A 233 12.68 -1.83 -9.82
C SER A 233 13.78 -2.14 -8.80
N THR A 234 14.39 -1.12 -8.18
CA THR A 234 15.44 -1.28 -7.15
C THR A 234 14.94 -2.09 -5.95
N VAL A 235 13.76 -1.72 -5.43
CA VAL A 235 13.10 -2.43 -4.33
C VAL A 235 12.83 -3.90 -4.70
N ARG A 236 12.30 -4.14 -5.91
CA ARG A 236 12.07 -5.51 -6.40
C ARG A 236 13.36 -6.31 -6.52
N SER A 237 14.43 -5.72 -7.04
CA SER A 237 15.74 -6.39 -7.13
C SER A 237 16.32 -6.76 -5.76
N LEU A 238 16.09 -5.94 -4.72
CA LEU A 238 16.50 -6.27 -3.35
C LEU A 238 15.68 -7.43 -2.77
N VAL A 239 14.35 -7.45 -3.03
CA VAL A 239 13.48 -8.58 -2.69
C VAL A 239 13.93 -9.86 -3.40
N ASP A 240 14.23 -9.78 -4.70
CA ASP A 240 14.73 -10.92 -5.47
C ASP A 240 16.05 -11.45 -4.88
N GLY A 241 16.96 -10.55 -4.53
CA GLY A 241 18.22 -10.88 -3.86
C GLY A 241 18.00 -11.60 -2.53
N HIS A 242 17.03 -11.15 -1.73
CA HIS A 242 16.68 -11.78 -0.46
C HIS A 242 16.12 -13.19 -0.68
N ILE A 243 15.14 -13.35 -1.56
CA ILE A 243 14.53 -14.64 -1.91
C ILE A 243 15.60 -15.64 -2.38
N ARG A 244 16.49 -15.22 -3.28
CA ARG A 244 17.62 -16.05 -3.75
C ARG A 244 18.55 -16.45 -2.61
N THR A 245 18.88 -15.52 -1.73
CA THR A 245 19.82 -15.76 -0.61
C THR A 245 19.23 -16.76 0.38
N VAL A 246 17.95 -16.61 0.72
CA VAL A 246 17.25 -17.56 1.60
C VAL A 246 17.17 -18.95 0.95
N ALA A 247 16.82 -19.04 -0.33
CA ALA A 247 16.79 -20.32 -1.05
C ALA A 247 18.15 -21.03 -1.01
N ASN A 248 19.22 -20.30 -1.33
CA ASN A 248 20.57 -20.84 -1.33
C ASN A 248 21.02 -21.24 0.08
N ALA A 249 20.63 -20.47 1.11
CA ALA A 249 20.90 -20.82 2.51
C ALA A 249 20.17 -22.09 2.93
N THR A 250 18.90 -22.26 2.53
CA THR A 250 18.13 -23.49 2.80
C THR A 250 18.77 -24.70 2.13
N ILE A 251 19.17 -24.58 0.85
CA ILE A 251 19.88 -25.65 0.14
C ILE A 251 21.22 -25.94 0.84
N GLY A 252 21.98 -24.91 1.19
CA GLY A 252 23.24 -25.04 1.91
C GLY A 252 23.09 -25.73 3.26
N LEU A 253 21.99 -25.46 3.98
CA LEU A 253 21.67 -26.10 5.25
C LEU A 253 21.44 -27.61 5.08
N GLU A 254 20.71 -28.05 4.05
CA GLU A 254 20.51 -29.48 3.77
C GLU A 254 21.83 -30.23 3.48
N PHE A 255 22.78 -29.57 2.80
CA PHE A 255 24.12 -30.15 2.60
C PHE A 255 24.98 -30.10 3.87
N ALA A 256 24.81 -29.08 4.72
CA ALA A 256 25.55 -28.96 5.97
C ALA A 256 25.08 -29.99 7.01
N THR A 257 23.79 -30.31 7.07
CA THR A 257 23.24 -31.38 7.93
C THR A 257 23.67 -32.78 7.48
N SER A 258 24.11 -32.91 6.22
CA SER A 258 24.49 -34.18 5.59
C SER A 258 25.99 -34.20 5.20
N PRO A 259 26.92 -34.36 6.17
CA PRO A 259 28.35 -34.36 5.89
C PRO A 259 28.74 -35.41 4.85
N GLN A 260 29.39 -34.95 3.77
CA GLN A 260 29.99 -35.85 2.79
C GLN A 260 31.25 -36.45 3.37
N LYS A 261 31.25 -37.78 3.50
CA LYS A 261 32.37 -38.59 3.99
C LYS A 261 33.00 -39.28 2.80
N TYR A 262 34.32 -39.46 2.84
CA TYR A 262 35.04 -40.27 1.85
C TYR A 262 35.89 -41.32 2.56
N LEU A 263 36.02 -42.48 1.92
CA LEU A 263 36.89 -43.56 2.37
C LEU A 263 37.85 -43.89 1.24
N LEU A 264 39.15 -43.90 1.56
CA LEU A 264 40.22 -44.29 0.63
C LEU A 264 40.87 -45.59 1.11
N GLY A 265 41.29 -46.45 0.18
CA GLY A 265 42.06 -47.66 0.49
C GLY A 265 41.23 -48.89 0.91
N ILE A 266 39.94 -48.94 0.58
CA ILE A 266 39.06 -50.10 0.79
C ILE A 266 39.22 -51.15 -0.33
N THR A 267 38.92 -52.43 -0.04
CA THR A 267 38.91 -53.50 -1.05
C THR A 267 37.62 -53.48 -1.89
N ASP A 268 37.62 -54.12 -3.07
CA ASP A 268 36.44 -54.18 -3.96
C ASP A 268 35.25 -54.86 -3.27
N GLU A 269 35.49 -55.92 -2.48
CA GLU A 269 34.46 -56.60 -1.69
C GLU A 269 33.83 -55.69 -0.62
N GLN A 270 34.63 -54.81 0.00
CA GLN A 270 34.15 -53.81 0.96
C GLN A 270 33.38 -52.68 0.28
N TYR A 271 33.80 -52.29 -0.93
CA TYR A 271 33.11 -51.31 -1.75
C TYR A 271 31.71 -51.80 -2.15
N ASP A 272 31.59 -53.02 -2.67
CA ASP A 272 30.31 -53.63 -3.06
C ASP A 272 29.36 -53.77 -1.85
N ALA A 273 29.87 -54.21 -0.70
CA ALA A 273 29.08 -54.32 0.53
C ALA A 273 28.54 -52.96 1.04
N MET A 274 29.30 -51.87 0.84
CA MET A 274 28.86 -50.51 1.20
C MET A 274 27.85 -49.94 0.21
N ILE A 275 27.97 -50.26 -1.08
CA ILE A 275 27.00 -49.87 -2.12
C ILE A 275 25.66 -50.59 -1.94
N ASP A 276 25.66 -51.83 -1.47
CA ASP A 276 24.43 -52.58 -1.19
C ASP A 276 23.71 -52.10 0.10
N ASN A 277 24.42 -51.45 1.03
CA ASN A 277 23.88 -50.96 2.31
C ASN A 277 24.01 -49.43 2.51
N LYS A 278 23.74 -48.63 1.46
CA LYS A 278 23.89 -47.15 1.45
C LYS A 278 23.30 -46.45 2.68
N PHE A 279 22.15 -46.91 3.16
CA PHE A 279 21.45 -46.30 4.30
C PHE A 279 22.17 -46.52 5.66
N LYS A 280 22.75 -47.71 5.90
CA LYS A 280 23.52 -47.97 7.14
C LYS A 280 24.83 -47.17 7.17
N THR A 281 25.48 -47.08 6.02
CA THR A 281 26.68 -46.26 5.80
C THR A 281 26.40 -44.77 6.01
N TYR A 282 25.22 -44.30 5.61
CA TYR A 282 24.78 -42.91 5.80
C TYR A 282 24.48 -42.58 7.27
N VAL A 283 23.78 -43.46 8.00
CA VAL A 283 23.23 -43.15 9.34
C VAL A 283 24.21 -43.38 10.50
N GLY A 284 25.28 -44.18 10.37
CA GLY A 284 26.29 -44.24 11.45
C GLY A 284 27.15 -45.49 11.63
N SER A 285 27.32 -46.36 10.62
CA SER A 285 28.00 -47.64 10.85
C SER A 285 29.52 -47.69 10.65
N LEU A 286 30.17 -46.61 10.19
CA LEU A 286 31.62 -46.61 9.94
C LEU A 286 32.40 -46.03 11.13
N LEU A 287 32.54 -46.83 12.19
CA LEU A 287 33.38 -46.51 13.35
C LEU A 287 34.60 -47.45 13.48
N THR A 288 34.71 -48.45 12.61
CA THR A 288 35.79 -49.44 12.63
C THR A 288 36.39 -49.60 11.24
N ALA A 289 37.71 -49.56 11.16
CA ALA A 289 38.48 -49.81 9.94
C ALA A 289 39.53 -50.90 10.22
N THR A 290 39.73 -51.82 9.27
CA THR A 290 40.75 -52.87 9.34
C THR A 290 41.80 -52.63 8.27
N MET A 291 43.03 -53.09 8.47
CA MET A 291 44.10 -52.95 7.48
C MET A 291 43.77 -53.74 6.21
N ASN A 292 44.09 -53.19 5.03
CA ASN A 292 43.91 -53.91 3.77
C ASN A 292 44.94 -55.06 3.68
N PRO A 293 44.51 -56.33 3.58
CA PRO A 293 45.41 -57.48 3.64
C PRO A 293 46.39 -57.55 2.45
N ASP A 294 46.05 -56.97 1.31
CA ASP A 294 46.82 -57.09 0.06
C ASP A 294 47.84 -55.96 -0.16
N SER A 295 47.68 -54.83 0.52
CA SER A 295 48.52 -53.64 0.30
C SER A 295 49.15 -53.05 1.55
N ASP A 296 48.86 -53.61 2.73
CA ASP A 296 49.35 -53.17 4.06
C ASP A 296 49.05 -51.69 4.38
N LYS A 297 48.11 -51.08 3.63
CA LYS A 297 47.67 -49.69 3.80
C LYS A 297 46.42 -49.64 4.70
N GLN A 298 46.42 -48.67 5.60
CA GLN A 298 45.26 -48.38 6.46
C GLN A 298 44.20 -47.58 5.69
N PRO A 299 42.91 -47.92 5.80
CA PRO A 299 41.84 -47.11 5.22
C PRO A 299 41.85 -45.71 5.83
N GLN A 300 41.82 -44.69 4.98
CA GLN A 300 41.73 -43.30 5.43
C GLN A 300 40.28 -42.86 5.36
N PHE A 301 39.71 -42.57 6.52
CA PHE A 301 38.42 -41.91 6.65
C PHE A 301 38.63 -40.40 6.74
N GLY A 302 37.96 -39.66 5.87
CA GLY A 302 37.93 -38.21 5.93
C GLY A 302 36.53 -37.68 5.70
N GLN A 303 36.32 -36.44 6.13
CA GLN A 303 35.10 -35.69 5.85
C GLN A 303 35.47 -34.51 4.97
N LEU A 304 34.66 -34.23 3.96
CA LEU A 304 34.77 -32.96 3.23
C LEU A 304 34.40 -31.81 4.18
N THR A 305 35.12 -30.71 4.08
CA THR A 305 34.83 -29.51 4.87
C THR A 305 33.40 -29.07 4.59
N GLN A 306 32.58 -29.01 5.63
CA GLN A 306 31.21 -28.50 5.50
C GLN A 306 31.27 -27.00 5.17
N GLY A 307 30.42 -26.59 4.23
CA GLY A 307 30.22 -25.16 3.96
C GLY A 307 29.63 -24.44 5.17
N SER A 308 30.01 -23.19 5.37
CA SER A 308 29.41 -22.31 6.39
C SER A 308 28.21 -21.56 5.82
N LEU A 309 27.17 -21.36 6.65
CA LEU A 309 26.03 -20.50 6.32
C LEU A 309 26.32 -19.01 6.53
N GLN A 310 27.46 -18.65 7.14
CA GLN A 310 27.81 -17.27 7.47
C GLN A 310 27.75 -16.31 6.26
N PRO A 311 28.26 -16.66 5.05
CA PRO A 311 28.18 -15.78 3.89
C PRO A 311 26.74 -15.44 3.47
N HIS A 312 25.78 -16.35 3.68
CA HIS A 312 24.37 -16.09 3.39
C HIS A 312 23.75 -15.14 4.41
N ILE A 313 24.12 -15.27 5.69
CA ILE A 313 23.68 -14.36 6.75
C ILE A 313 24.19 -12.94 6.48
N ASP A 314 25.47 -12.80 6.12
CA ASP A 314 26.09 -11.51 5.84
C ASP A 314 25.47 -10.85 4.60
N MET A 315 25.16 -11.64 3.56
CA MET A 315 24.42 -11.17 2.38
C MET A 315 23.01 -10.69 2.76
N MET A 316 22.27 -11.43 3.60
CA MET A 316 20.94 -11.00 4.06
C MET A 316 21.01 -9.68 4.85
N ARG A 317 22.02 -9.51 5.73
CA ARG A 317 22.25 -8.26 6.46
C ARG A 317 22.55 -7.09 5.52
N MET A 318 23.37 -7.32 4.50
CA MET A 318 23.68 -6.31 3.49
C MET A 318 22.43 -5.90 2.70
N LEU A 319 21.64 -6.86 2.22
CA LEU A 319 20.40 -6.60 1.48
C LEU A 319 19.37 -5.85 2.32
N ALA A 320 19.20 -6.25 3.59
CA ALA A 320 18.31 -5.57 4.53
C ALA A 320 18.74 -4.11 4.78
N THR A 321 20.04 -3.86 4.90
CA THR A 321 20.58 -2.50 5.09
C THR A 321 20.34 -1.64 3.87
N GLN A 322 20.56 -2.16 2.66
CA GLN A 322 20.27 -1.46 1.41
C GLN A 322 18.76 -1.19 1.25
N PHE A 323 17.92 -2.16 1.62
CA PHE A 323 16.47 -2.03 1.57
C PHE A 323 15.94 -0.96 2.54
N ALA A 324 16.45 -0.94 3.77
CA ALA A 324 16.14 0.09 4.76
C ALA A 324 16.51 1.49 4.23
N ALA A 325 17.71 1.64 3.67
CA ALA A 325 18.18 2.91 3.10
C ALA A 325 17.31 3.40 1.93
N GLU A 326 16.91 2.51 1.01
CA GLU A 326 16.09 2.87 -0.16
C GLU A 326 14.64 3.23 0.21
N THR A 327 14.07 2.56 1.21
CA THR A 327 12.64 2.69 1.56
C THR A 327 12.37 3.70 2.69
N GLY A 328 13.41 4.08 3.43
CA GLY A 328 13.31 4.87 4.65
C GLY A 328 12.79 4.07 5.86
N LEU A 329 12.67 2.75 5.74
CA LEU A 329 12.36 1.85 6.85
C LEU A 329 13.57 1.65 7.75
N SER A 330 13.35 1.22 8.99
CA SER A 330 14.44 0.80 9.86
C SER A 330 14.92 -0.60 9.48
N VAL A 331 16.18 -0.93 9.81
CA VAL A 331 16.71 -2.30 9.62
C VAL A 331 15.94 -3.31 10.49
N THR A 332 15.41 -2.87 11.63
CA THR A 332 14.55 -3.71 12.47
C THR A 332 13.23 -4.05 11.78
N ASP A 333 12.68 -3.16 10.96
CA ASP A 333 11.46 -3.43 10.19
C ASP A 333 11.64 -4.56 9.17
N THR A 334 12.87 -4.79 8.69
CA THR A 334 13.18 -5.84 7.72
C THR A 334 13.36 -7.23 8.34
N GLY A 335 13.27 -7.34 9.67
CA GLY A 335 13.39 -8.61 10.41
C GLY A 335 14.82 -9.06 10.69
N VAL A 336 15.83 -8.25 10.33
CA VAL A 336 17.23 -8.53 10.69
C VAL A 336 17.48 -7.95 12.08
N ILE A 337 17.64 -8.82 13.06
CA ILE A 337 17.98 -8.44 14.43
C ILE A 337 19.44 -7.99 14.41
N ASN A 338 19.66 -6.70 14.71
CA ASN A 338 20.95 -6.23 15.18
C ASN A 338 21.03 -6.60 16.67
N ASP A 339 22.17 -7.13 17.12
CA ASP A 339 22.44 -7.50 18.53
C ASP A 339 22.58 -6.25 19.44
N ALA A 340 21.81 -5.20 19.18
CA ALA A 340 21.90 -3.92 19.86
C ALA A 340 20.98 -3.87 21.10
N ASN A 341 21.48 -3.20 22.14
CA ASN A 341 20.81 -2.93 23.42
C ASN A 341 19.41 -2.30 23.27
N PRO A 342 18.55 -2.38 24.30
CA PRO A 342 17.23 -1.73 24.29
C PRO A 342 17.33 -0.25 23.90
N THR A 343 16.60 0.11 22.85
CA THR A 343 16.60 1.44 22.23
C THR A 343 15.73 2.42 23.04
N SER A 344 16.25 3.61 23.35
CA SER A 344 15.45 4.68 23.97
C SER A 344 14.39 5.23 23.01
N SER A 345 13.33 5.86 23.53
CA SER A 345 12.26 6.47 22.71
C SER A 345 12.79 7.48 21.69
N ASP A 346 13.79 8.28 22.05
CA ASP A 346 14.41 9.26 21.14
C ASP A 346 15.20 8.59 20.01
N ALA A 347 15.84 7.46 20.29
CA ALA A 347 16.54 6.68 19.28
C ALA A 347 15.56 6.00 18.30
N ILE A 348 14.39 5.57 18.77
CA ILE A 348 13.31 5.04 17.91
C ILE A 348 12.75 6.15 17.01
N LEU A 349 12.51 7.34 17.56
CA LEU A 349 12.06 8.50 16.79
C LEU A 349 13.11 8.93 15.76
N ALA A 350 14.39 8.96 16.13
CA ALA A 350 15.49 9.27 15.21
C ALA A 350 15.56 8.27 14.05
N GLN A 351 15.38 6.98 14.32
CA GLN A 351 15.31 5.93 13.28
C GLN A 351 14.07 6.07 12.39
N SER A 352 12.96 6.57 12.93
CA SER A 352 11.71 6.76 12.19
C SER A 352 11.62 8.09 11.44
N LYS A 353 12.58 9.02 11.64
CA LYS A 353 12.47 10.40 11.14
C LYS A 353 12.26 10.48 9.63
N THR A 354 13.02 9.70 8.85
CA THR A 354 12.86 9.64 7.39
C THR A 354 11.45 9.22 7.00
N LEU A 355 10.90 8.22 7.69
CA LEU A 355 9.56 7.71 7.43
C LEU A 355 8.47 8.73 7.83
N VAL A 356 8.67 9.48 8.91
CA VAL A 356 7.78 10.60 9.30
C VAL A 356 7.77 11.67 8.22
N SER A 357 8.94 12.10 7.74
CA SER A 357 9.01 13.10 6.66
C SER A 357 8.36 12.63 5.35
N LEU A 358 8.51 11.35 4.99
CA LEU A 358 7.80 10.78 3.84
C LEU A 358 6.29 10.74 4.03
N ALA A 359 5.82 10.52 5.27
CA ALA A 359 4.39 10.56 5.58
C ALA A 359 3.84 11.98 5.55
N GLU A 360 4.61 12.98 5.96
CA GLU A 360 4.25 14.40 5.83
C GLU A 360 4.13 14.80 4.35
N GLU A 361 5.07 14.38 3.50
CA GLU A 361 5.01 14.59 2.05
C GLU A 361 3.75 13.95 1.44
N LEU A 362 3.47 12.68 1.80
CA LEU A 362 2.28 11.96 1.37
C LEU A 362 0.98 12.67 1.80
N ASN A 363 0.90 13.09 3.07
CA ASN A 363 -0.26 13.78 3.61
C ASN A 363 -0.47 15.14 2.94
N SER A 364 0.60 15.87 2.61
CA SER A 364 0.48 17.15 1.91
C SER A 364 -0.13 16.95 0.52
N GLY A 365 0.41 16.03 -0.29
CA GLY A 365 -0.11 15.78 -1.64
C GLY A 365 -1.54 15.23 -1.64
N ASN A 366 -1.84 14.33 -0.70
CA ASN A 366 -3.19 13.79 -0.56
C ASN A 366 -4.16 14.78 0.06
N GLY A 367 -3.68 15.72 0.87
CA GLY A 367 -4.47 16.81 1.41
C GLY A 367 -5.06 17.65 0.29
N ASP A 368 -4.21 18.16 -0.61
CA ASP A 368 -4.63 18.98 -1.74
C ASP A 368 -5.67 18.25 -2.62
N ALA A 369 -5.44 16.97 -2.92
CA ALA A 369 -6.36 16.18 -3.72
C ALA A 369 -7.69 15.90 -3.00
N LEU A 370 -7.66 15.61 -1.69
CA LEU A 370 -8.86 15.39 -0.88
C LEU A 370 -9.69 16.68 -0.71
N GLU A 371 -9.03 17.83 -0.61
CA GLU A 371 -9.69 19.14 -0.58
C GLU A 371 -10.41 19.41 -1.91
N HIS A 372 -9.76 19.12 -3.04
CA HIS A 372 -10.42 19.23 -4.35
C HIS A 372 -11.61 18.28 -4.47
N ILE A 373 -11.47 17.01 -4.04
CA ILE A 373 -12.56 16.03 -4.00
C ILE A 373 -13.71 16.52 -3.11
N ALA A 374 -13.42 17.12 -1.96
CA ALA A 374 -14.44 17.65 -1.05
C ALA A 374 -15.23 18.80 -1.70
N ARG A 375 -14.55 19.73 -2.37
CA ARG A 375 -15.18 20.82 -3.11
C ARG A 375 -16.03 20.30 -4.25
N MET A 376 -15.54 19.34 -5.04
CA MET A 376 -16.32 18.69 -6.09
C MET A 376 -17.56 17.98 -5.51
N ALA A 377 -17.44 17.32 -4.38
CA ALA A 377 -18.55 16.63 -3.73
C ALA A 377 -19.63 17.61 -3.23
N LEU A 378 -19.22 18.77 -2.68
CA LEU A 378 -20.13 19.85 -2.30
C LEU A 378 -20.82 20.46 -3.53
N ALA A 379 -20.09 20.72 -4.60
CA ALA A 379 -20.64 21.24 -5.85
C ALA A 379 -21.69 20.28 -6.44
N ILE A 380 -21.43 18.98 -6.46
CA ILE A 380 -22.42 17.95 -6.88
C ILE A 380 -23.65 17.98 -5.97
N ALA A 381 -23.43 18.05 -4.65
CA ALA A 381 -24.52 18.00 -3.67
C ALA A 381 -25.43 19.24 -3.70
N GLU A 382 -24.87 20.40 -4.05
CA GLU A 382 -25.61 21.67 -4.21
C GLU A 382 -26.07 21.93 -5.66
N ASN A 383 -25.69 21.07 -6.60
CA ASN A 383 -25.93 21.24 -8.04
C ASN A 383 -25.40 22.57 -8.58
N LYS A 384 -24.16 22.91 -8.20
CA LYS A 384 -23.41 24.11 -8.58
C LYS A 384 -22.10 23.74 -9.29
N SER A 385 -21.50 24.70 -10.00
CA SER A 385 -20.11 24.60 -10.46
C SER A 385 -19.12 24.92 -9.32
N LEU A 386 -17.83 24.61 -9.52
CA LEU A 386 -16.79 24.91 -8.51
C LEU A 386 -16.64 26.41 -8.24
N ASP A 387 -16.88 27.25 -9.25
CA ASP A 387 -16.76 28.71 -9.16
C ASP A 387 -17.95 29.36 -8.43
N GLU A 388 -19.08 28.65 -8.33
CA GLU A 388 -20.31 29.10 -7.66
C GLU A 388 -20.38 28.67 -6.18
N LEU A 389 -19.37 27.94 -5.69
CA LEU A 389 -19.27 27.58 -4.28
C LEU A 389 -18.92 28.81 -3.43
N ASP A 390 -19.65 29.02 -2.33
CA ASP A 390 -19.34 30.06 -1.36
C ASP A 390 -17.99 29.79 -0.67
N GLU A 391 -17.35 30.83 -0.13
CA GLU A 391 -16.15 30.71 0.73
C GLU A 391 -16.35 29.83 1.99
N THR A 392 -17.58 29.42 2.29
CA THR A 392 -17.88 28.42 3.34
C THR A 392 -17.52 26.99 2.91
N ALA A 393 -17.17 26.79 1.63
CA ALA A 393 -16.63 25.56 1.08
C ALA A 393 -15.10 25.42 1.26
N ASP A 394 -14.44 26.39 1.92
CA ASP A 394 -13.03 26.28 2.31
C ASP A 394 -12.88 25.21 3.41
N VAL A 395 -12.39 24.06 2.97
CA VAL A 395 -12.21 22.86 3.78
C VAL A 395 -10.77 22.42 3.67
N ILE A 396 -10.20 21.99 4.80
CA ILE A 396 -8.85 21.45 4.90
C ILE A 396 -8.94 19.96 5.23
N ALA A 397 -8.15 19.15 4.53
CA ALA A 397 -8.01 17.75 4.87
C ALA A 397 -7.16 17.60 6.15
N HIS A 398 -7.75 17.09 7.23
CA HIS A 398 -7.05 16.91 8.49
C HIS A 398 -6.41 15.52 8.58
N PHE A 399 -5.12 15.49 8.92
CA PHE A 399 -4.36 14.28 9.16
C PHE A 399 -3.79 14.29 10.57
N LYS A 400 -3.82 13.13 11.24
CA LYS A 400 -3.14 12.97 12.53
C LYS A 400 -1.64 13.04 12.35
N ASN A 401 -0.95 13.41 13.43
CA ASN A 401 0.50 13.51 13.45
C ASN A 401 1.15 12.15 13.07
N PRO A 402 1.90 12.07 11.96
CA PRO A 402 2.51 10.83 11.48
C PRO A 402 3.61 10.29 12.41
N ALA A 403 4.16 11.12 13.31
CA ALA A 403 5.16 10.69 14.28
C ALA A 403 4.60 9.74 15.34
N MET A 404 3.27 9.72 15.55
CA MET A 404 2.60 8.92 16.59
C MET A 404 3.29 9.03 17.96
N PRO A 405 3.47 10.26 18.49
CA PRO A 405 4.05 10.45 19.82
C PRO A 405 3.20 9.75 20.89
N ASN A 406 3.84 9.33 21.98
CA ASN A 406 3.11 8.77 23.10
C ASN A 406 2.26 9.84 23.79
N VAL A 407 1.18 9.40 24.45
CA VAL A 407 0.19 10.28 25.09
C VAL A 407 0.80 11.16 26.18
N ALA A 408 1.80 10.66 26.92
CA ALA A 408 2.44 11.43 27.98
C ALA A 408 3.22 12.63 27.41
N SER A 409 3.95 12.43 26.31
CA SER A 409 4.69 13.48 25.61
C SER A 409 3.75 14.53 25.00
N THR A 410 2.62 14.12 24.42
CA THR A 410 1.67 15.08 23.83
C THR A 410 0.88 15.85 24.88
N ALA A 411 0.49 15.21 25.99
CA ALA A 411 -0.17 15.89 27.11
C ALA A 411 0.76 16.93 27.76
N ASP A 412 2.03 16.60 28.00
CA ASP A 412 3.02 17.55 28.51
C ASP A 412 3.21 18.75 27.56
N ALA A 413 3.28 18.50 26.25
CA ALA A 413 3.33 19.56 25.25
C ALA A 413 2.07 20.44 25.25
N ALA A 414 0.89 19.83 25.34
CA ALA A 414 -0.39 20.54 25.40
C ALA A 414 -0.48 21.45 26.64
N ILE A 415 -0.07 20.96 27.80
CA ILE A 415 -0.03 21.73 29.06
C ILE A 415 0.93 22.92 28.94
N LYS A 416 2.10 22.72 28.34
CA LYS A 416 3.07 23.82 28.10
C LYS A 416 2.51 24.88 27.17
N LEU A 417 1.82 24.49 26.10
CA LEU A 417 1.16 25.42 25.18
C LEU A 417 0.00 26.16 25.85
N ALA A 418 -0.82 25.47 26.64
CA ALA A 418 -1.90 26.08 27.42
C ALA A 418 -1.38 27.10 28.45
N SER A 419 -0.22 26.81 29.05
CA SER A 419 0.45 27.73 29.98
C SER A 419 0.95 29.01 29.28
N ALA A 420 1.38 28.89 28.01
CA ALA A 420 1.81 30.03 27.21
C ALA A 420 0.65 30.78 26.54
N ARG A 421 -0.48 30.12 26.29
CA ARG A 421 -1.67 30.66 25.62
C ARG A 421 -2.92 30.30 26.42
N SER A 422 -3.37 31.22 27.26
CA SER A 422 -4.45 31.01 28.24
C SER A 422 -5.73 30.39 27.66
N ASN A 423 -6.15 30.80 26.46
CA ASN A 423 -7.41 30.34 25.86
C ASN A 423 -7.25 29.03 25.06
N PHE A 424 -6.04 28.45 24.99
CA PHE A 424 -5.82 27.21 24.25
C PHE A 424 -6.43 26.00 24.97
N ALA A 425 -6.42 26.01 26.30
CA ALA A 425 -6.97 24.92 27.13
C ALA A 425 -8.46 24.66 26.85
N ASP A 426 -9.21 25.68 26.43
CA ASP A 426 -10.64 25.60 26.15
C ASP A 426 -10.97 25.13 24.71
N THR A 427 -9.96 24.79 23.92
CA THR A 427 -10.13 24.43 22.49
C THR A 427 -10.16 22.93 22.26
N ASP A 428 -10.85 22.50 21.19
CA ASP A 428 -10.89 21.10 20.76
C ASP A 428 -9.49 20.59 20.44
N VAL A 429 -8.67 21.45 19.85
CA VAL A 429 -7.27 21.17 19.53
C VAL A 429 -6.47 20.80 20.78
N PHE A 430 -6.75 21.38 21.95
CA PHE A 430 -6.11 20.98 23.20
C PHE A 430 -6.50 19.56 23.59
N LEU A 431 -7.80 19.23 23.56
CA LEU A 431 -8.27 17.88 23.88
C LEU A 431 -7.74 16.84 22.90
N GLU A 432 -7.66 17.18 21.61
CA GLU A 432 -7.03 16.36 20.58
C GLU A 432 -5.53 16.14 20.85
N MET A 433 -4.79 17.21 21.21
CA MET A 433 -3.37 17.10 21.57
C MET A 433 -3.14 16.24 22.81
N VAL A 434 -4.04 16.31 23.80
CA VAL A 434 -3.98 15.43 24.99
C VAL A 434 -4.25 13.97 24.62
N GLY A 435 -4.87 13.71 23.46
CA GLY A 435 -5.07 12.37 22.89
C GLY A 435 -6.51 11.87 23.00
N PHE A 436 -7.48 12.75 23.29
CA PHE A 436 -8.89 12.36 23.28
C PHE A 436 -9.37 12.12 21.85
N SER A 437 -10.22 11.10 21.67
CA SER A 437 -10.87 10.87 20.38
C SER A 437 -11.98 11.90 20.14
N PRO A 438 -12.38 12.17 18.88
CA PRO A 438 -13.52 13.05 18.59
C PRO A 438 -14.81 12.65 19.34
N ALA A 439 -15.02 11.35 19.57
CA ALA A 439 -16.14 10.84 20.35
C ALA A 439 -16.03 11.21 21.84
N ASP A 440 -14.82 11.17 22.41
CA ASP A 440 -14.58 11.58 23.79
C ASP A 440 -14.69 13.09 23.93
N ILE A 441 -14.19 13.87 22.97
CA ILE A 441 -14.32 15.34 22.93
C ILE A 441 -15.81 15.73 22.92
N ALA A 442 -16.62 15.11 22.06
CA ALA A 442 -18.06 15.37 22.02
C ALA A 442 -18.75 15.04 23.36
N ARG A 443 -18.33 13.96 24.04
CA ARG A 443 -18.84 13.57 25.36
C ARG A 443 -18.42 14.56 26.45
N ILE A 444 -17.15 14.97 26.48
CA ILE A 444 -16.61 15.96 27.41
C ILE A 444 -17.40 17.27 27.28
N LYS A 445 -17.55 17.78 26.06
CA LYS A 445 -18.36 18.98 25.79
C LYS A 445 -19.80 18.86 26.24
N ALA A 446 -20.45 17.72 25.97
CA ALA A 446 -21.82 17.49 26.40
C ALA A 446 -21.95 17.48 27.94
N GLN A 447 -20.93 17.01 28.66
CA GLN A 447 -20.87 17.06 30.12
C GLN A 447 -20.59 18.46 30.64
N GLU A 448 -19.65 19.20 30.03
CA GLU A 448 -19.35 20.59 30.38
C GLU A 448 -20.54 21.51 30.16
N GLN A 449 -21.26 21.34 29.04
CA GLN A 449 -22.45 22.13 28.75
C GLN A 449 -23.58 21.86 29.75
N ARG A 450 -23.75 20.60 30.18
CA ARG A 450 -24.70 20.25 31.25
C ARG A 450 -24.29 20.86 32.59
N ALA A 451 -23.01 20.81 32.95
CA ALA A 451 -22.50 21.38 34.18
C ALA A 451 -22.67 22.91 34.21
N ARG A 452 -22.35 23.61 33.10
CA ARG A 452 -22.59 25.05 32.96
C ARG A 452 -24.08 25.40 33.04
N GLY A 453 -24.94 24.58 32.44
CA GLY A 453 -26.39 24.77 32.52
C GLY A 453 -26.94 24.63 33.94
N LEU A 454 -26.43 23.66 34.72
CA LEU A 454 -26.78 23.50 36.14
C LEU A 454 -26.30 24.69 36.98
N ALA A 455 -25.07 25.15 36.78
CA ALA A 455 -24.52 26.29 37.50
C ALA A 455 -25.31 27.59 37.23
N LEU A 456 -25.74 27.83 35.98
CA LEU A 456 -26.57 28.98 35.65
C LEU A 456 -27.95 28.94 36.33
N ILE A 457 -28.53 27.73 36.51
CA ILE A 457 -29.80 27.56 37.21
C ILE A 457 -29.63 27.85 38.71
N GLU A 458 -28.54 27.37 39.32
CA GLU A 458 -28.21 27.66 40.72
C GLU A 458 -27.98 29.16 40.96
N ASP A 459 -27.30 29.86 40.05
CA ASP A 459 -27.11 31.31 40.13
C ASP A 459 -28.45 32.08 39.99
N ILE A 460 -29.36 31.63 39.12
CA ILE A 460 -30.69 32.22 38.98
C ILE A 460 -31.55 31.98 40.24
N ASP A 461 -31.50 30.78 40.82
CA ASP A 461 -32.20 30.48 42.08
C ASP A 461 -31.61 31.25 43.27
N ALA A 462 -30.31 31.60 43.22
CA ALA A 462 -29.66 32.45 44.22
C ALA A 462 -30.03 33.94 44.09
N ASP A 463 -30.28 34.44 42.86
CA ASP A 463 -30.72 35.82 42.62
C ASP A 463 -32.24 36.03 42.84
N ILE A 464 -33.02 34.94 42.91
CA ILE A 464 -34.48 34.98 43.17
C ILE A 464 -34.81 34.92 44.68
N ASN A 465 -33.87 34.50 45.53
CA ASN A 465 -33.99 34.51 46.99
C ASN A 465 -33.28 35.71 47.61
#